data_AF-A0A1C3KV32-F1
#
_entry.id   AF-A0A1C3KV32-F1
#
_cell.length_a   1.000
_cell.length_b   1.000
_cell.length_c   1.000
_cell.angle_alpha   90.00
_cell.angle_beta   90.00
_cell.angle_gamma   90.00
#
_symmetry.space_group_name_H-M   'P 1'
#
loop_
_entity.id
_entity.type
_entity.pdbx_description
1 polymer ?
#
loop_
_entity_poly.entity_id
_entity_poly.type
_entity_poly.pdbx_seq_one_letter_code
_entity_poly.pdbx_strand_id
1 'polypeptide(L)'
;MNFNKIFFSKADTLAKNTFGDVLKNGNNGINIGNNFGGKKLIYISKPTHGGFIYWKCRELINTIKKKTKRCTRYLELNHDFSRAALVGVPKTSYDPRNNIIYIQMDNEEWAGIGSKMMLNISMNILFYLHISFWMYFIYYRMLVNNKLNVFSKWKTSE
;
A
#
# COMPACT_ATOMS: atom_id res chain seq x y z
N MET A 1 -4.41 -54.34 -2.10
CA MET A 1 -3.81 -53.64 -0.92
C MET A 1 -4.38 -52.24 -0.85
N ASN A 2 -5.05 -51.90 0.25
CA ASN A 2 -5.89 -50.72 0.36
C ASN A 2 -5.06 -49.52 0.91
N PHE A 3 -4.53 -48.67 0.01
CA PHE A 3 -3.61 -47.57 0.34
C PHE A 3 -4.20 -46.49 1.26
N ASN A 4 -5.53 -46.37 1.35
CA ASN A 4 -6.21 -45.37 2.18
C ASN A 4 -6.12 -45.61 3.69
N LYS A 5 -5.85 -46.84 4.15
CA LYS A 5 -5.77 -47.14 5.59
C LYS A 5 -4.43 -46.78 6.24
N ILE A 6 -3.36 -46.67 5.45
CA ILE A 6 -1.98 -46.46 5.97
C ILE A 6 -1.70 -44.97 6.19
N PHE A 7 -2.26 -44.08 5.36
CA PHE A 7 -2.01 -42.65 5.47
C PHE A 7 -2.79 -41.97 6.61
N PHE A 8 -4.04 -42.39 6.86
CA PHE A 8 -4.84 -41.80 7.95
C PHE A 8 -4.36 -42.21 9.35
N SER A 9 -3.97 -43.47 9.56
CA SER A 9 -3.50 -43.91 10.89
C SER A 9 -2.15 -43.29 11.31
N LYS A 10 -1.26 -43.03 10.33
CA LYS A 10 0.01 -42.32 10.57
C LYS A 10 -0.18 -40.84 10.83
N ALA A 11 -1.15 -40.19 10.18
CA ALA A 11 -1.45 -38.78 10.42
C ALA A 11 -2.05 -38.54 11.82
N ASP A 12 -2.96 -39.42 12.25
CA ASP A 12 -3.62 -39.32 13.55
C ASP A 12 -2.65 -39.56 14.73
N THR A 13 -1.71 -40.48 14.58
CA THR A 13 -0.68 -40.74 15.59
C THR A 13 0.36 -39.62 15.68
N LEU A 14 0.75 -39.02 14.53
CA LEU A 14 1.69 -37.91 14.50
C LEU A 14 1.07 -36.64 15.10
N ALA A 15 -0.19 -36.34 14.77
CA ALA A 15 -0.92 -35.20 15.31
C ALA A 15 -1.08 -35.29 16.83
N LYS A 16 -1.43 -36.48 17.36
CA LYS A 16 -1.63 -36.71 18.80
C LYS A 16 -0.33 -36.54 19.61
N ASN A 17 0.81 -36.94 19.06
CA ASN A 17 2.12 -36.76 19.69
C ASN A 17 2.56 -35.29 19.69
N THR A 18 2.38 -34.56 18.58
CA THR A 18 2.69 -33.12 18.53
C THR A 18 1.81 -32.27 19.45
N PHE A 19 0.54 -32.63 19.65
CA PHE A 19 -0.34 -31.90 20.58
C PHE A 19 -0.03 -32.20 22.05
N GLY A 20 0.39 -33.42 22.38
CA GLY A 20 0.81 -33.80 23.75
C GLY A 20 2.08 -33.09 24.20
N ASP A 21 3.05 -32.89 23.30
CA ASP A 21 4.32 -32.23 23.62
C ASP A 21 4.19 -30.70 23.76
N VAL A 22 3.26 -30.08 23.03
CA VAL A 22 2.96 -28.64 23.17
C VAL A 22 2.27 -28.33 24.50
N LEU A 23 1.45 -29.25 25.02
CA LEU A 23 0.81 -29.09 26.33
C LEU A 23 1.80 -29.28 27.50
N LYS A 24 2.86 -30.08 27.34
CA LYS A 24 3.90 -30.26 28.38
C LYS A 24 4.89 -29.09 28.46
N ASN A 25 5.13 -28.36 27.36
CA ASN A 25 6.07 -27.23 27.33
C ASN A 25 5.42 -25.87 27.66
N GLY A 26 4.15 -25.84 28.07
CA GLY A 26 3.42 -24.61 28.40
C GLY A 26 3.76 -23.97 29.74
N ASN A 27 4.67 -24.55 30.53
CA ASN A 27 5.01 -24.06 31.85
C ASN A 27 6.52 -24.14 32.10
N ASN A 28 7.30 -23.21 31.53
CA ASN A 28 8.64 -22.88 32.02
C ASN A 28 8.94 -21.41 31.68
N GLY A 29 8.79 -20.55 32.70
CA GLY A 29 9.26 -19.17 32.64
C GLY A 29 10.77 -19.16 32.50
N ILE A 30 11.25 -18.57 31.41
CA ILE A 30 12.67 -18.30 31.20
C ILE A 30 12.86 -16.79 31.33
N ASN A 31 13.22 -16.37 32.54
CA ASN A 31 13.90 -15.10 32.79
C ASN A 31 15.30 -15.19 32.16
N ILE A 32 15.51 -14.50 31.04
CA ILE A 32 16.86 -14.16 30.58
C ILE A 32 16.94 -12.63 30.56
N GLY A 33 17.47 -12.10 31.66
CA GLY A 33 18.05 -10.77 31.65
C GLY A 33 19.27 -10.80 30.74
N ASN A 34 19.37 -9.84 29.83
CA ASN A 34 20.65 -9.40 29.26
C ASN A 34 20.51 -7.94 28.84
N ASN A 35 21.21 -7.09 29.56
CA ASN A 35 21.45 -5.69 29.26
C ASN A 35 22.07 -5.56 27.86
N PHE A 36 21.40 -4.86 26.94
CA PHE A 36 22.04 -4.32 25.74
C PHE A 36 21.56 -2.89 25.52
N GLY A 37 22.52 -1.98 25.39
CA GLY A 37 22.34 -0.54 25.53
C GLY A 37 21.34 0.11 24.57
N GLY A 38 20.66 1.14 25.10
CA GLY A 38 20.52 2.43 24.42
C GLY A 38 19.56 2.55 23.24
N LYS A 39 18.72 1.56 22.92
CA LYS A 39 17.57 1.77 22.04
C LYS A 39 16.34 1.14 22.67
N LYS A 40 15.38 1.99 23.06
CA LYS A 40 14.05 1.54 23.52
C LYS A 40 13.33 0.95 22.31
N LEU A 41 13.60 -0.31 22.00
CA LEU A 41 12.77 -1.10 21.09
C LEU A 41 11.38 -1.09 21.70
N ILE A 42 10.44 -0.41 21.04
CA ILE A 42 9.03 -0.54 21.37
C ILE A 42 8.69 -1.99 21.01
N TYR A 43 8.78 -2.88 21.99
CA TYR A 43 8.21 -4.21 21.88
C TYR A 43 6.71 -4.01 21.75
N ILE A 44 6.23 -4.01 20.51
CA ILE A 44 4.81 -4.14 20.21
C ILE A 44 4.44 -5.51 20.76
N SER A 45 3.85 -5.53 21.96
CA SER A 45 3.40 -6.76 22.58
C SER A 45 2.45 -7.46 21.61
N LYS A 46 2.57 -8.79 21.54
CA LYS A 46 1.55 -9.59 20.84
C LYS A 46 0.21 -9.22 21.45
N PRO A 47 -0.83 -8.92 20.65
CA PRO A 47 -2.05 -8.37 21.20
C PRO A 47 -2.63 -9.36 22.20
N THR A 48 -3.04 -8.83 23.36
CA THR A 48 -3.35 -9.61 24.56
C THR A 48 -4.63 -10.42 24.46
N HIS A 49 -5.44 -10.19 23.43
CA HIS A 49 -6.77 -10.78 23.27
C HIS A 49 -6.88 -11.56 21.96
N GLY A 50 -7.27 -12.84 22.06
CA GLY A 50 -7.54 -13.71 20.92
C GLY A 50 -7.06 -15.14 21.17
N GLY A 51 -7.91 -16.13 20.92
CA GLY A 51 -7.53 -17.54 20.95
C GLY A 51 -6.58 -17.91 19.79
N PHE A 52 -5.94 -19.07 19.89
CA PHE A 52 -5.02 -19.58 18.86
C PHE A 52 -5.63 -19.57 17.44
N ILE A 53 -6.90 -19.96 17.32
CA ILE A 53 -7.64 -20.01 16.05
C ILE A 53 -7.77 -18.60 15.45
N TYR A 54 -8.12 -17.61 16.28
CA TYR A 54 -8.23 -16.21 15.86
C TYR A 54 -6.89 -15.70 15.30
N TRP A 55 -5.78 -15.99 15.99
CA TRP A 55 -4.44 -15.59 15.54
C TRP A 55 -4.04 -16.22 14.21
N LYS A 56 -4.35 -17.50 14.02
CA LYS A 56 -4.08 -18.21 12.75
C LYS A 56 -4.89 -17.63 11.59
N CYS A 57 -6.18 -17.36 11.79
CA CYS A 57 -7.00 -16.71 10.76
C CYS A 57 -6.49 -15.32 10.41
N ARG A 58 -6.11 -14.52 11.42
CA ARG A 58 -5.55 -13.18 11.21
C ARG A 58 -4.23 -13.22 10.44
N GLU A 59 -3.35 -14.15 10.76
CA GLU A 59 -2.07 -14.35 10.08
C GLU A 59 -2.28 -14.75 8.60
N LEU A 60 -3.24 -15.64 8.35
CA LEU A 60 -3.62 -16.04 6.99
C LEU A 60 -4.14 -14.85 6.18
N ILE A 61 -5.10 -14.09 6.72
CA ILE A 61 -5.66 -12.90 6.06
C ILE A 61 -4.55 -11.88 5.76
N ASN A 62 -3.67 -11.62 6.74
CA ASN A 62 -2.55 -10.70 6.55
C ASN A 62 -1.58 -11.19 5.47
N THR A 63 -1.31 -12.49 5.40
CA THR A 63 -0.43 -13.08 4.38
C THR A 63 -1.04 -12.97 3.00
N ILE A 64 -2.34 -13.26 2.86
CA ILE A 64 -3.07 -13.09 1.59
C ILE A 64 -3.02 -11.63 1.16
N LYS A 65 -3.38 -10.68 2.04
CA LYS A 65 -3.35 -9.25 1.74
C LYS A 65 -1.97 -8.78 1.26
N LYS A 66 -0.90 -9.23 1.92
CA LYS A 66 0.49 -8.93 1.52
C LYS A 66 0.84 -9.51 0.15
N LYS A 67 0.46 -10.77 -0.12
CA LYS A 67 0.71 -11.44 -1.40
C LYS A 67 -0.06 -10.78 -2.54
N THR A 68 -1.35 -10.50 -2.36
CA THR A 68 -2.18 -9.83 -3.35
C THR A 68 -1.64 -8.45 -3.66
N LYS A 69 -1.34 -7.63 -2.65
CA LYS A 69 -0.77 -6.28 -2.85
C LYS A 69 0.58 -6.31 -3.58
N ARG A 70 1.38 -7.36 -3.35
CA ARG A 70 2.64 -7.55 -4.06
C ARG A 70 2.41 -7.91 -5.53
N CYS A 71 1.46 -8.81 -5.81
CA CYS A 71 1.10 -9.21 -7.17
C CYS A 71 0.55 -8.02 -7.98
N THR A 72 -0.39 -7.25 -7.40
CA THR A 72 -0.93 -6.05 -8.06
C THR A 72 0.17 -5.04 -8.35
N ARG A 73 1.11 -4.84 -7.42
CA ARG A 73 2.25 -3.94 -7.64
C ARG A 73 3.18 -4.44 -8.74
N TYR A 74 3.41 -5.75 -8.86
CA TYR A 74 4.18 -6.30 -9.97
C TYR A 74 3.50 -6.05 -11.31
N LEU A 75 2.19 -6.26 -11.42
CA LEU A 75 1.45 -5.96 -12.65
C LEU A 75 1.47 -4.47 -12.99
N GLU A 76 1.38 -3.60 -11.97
CA GLU A 76 1.41 -2.15 -12.15
C GLU A 76 2.78 -1.63 -12.58
N LEU A 77 3.87 -2.19 -12.05
CA LEU A 77 5.24 -1.83 -12.42
C LEU A 77 5.69 -2.43 -13.76
N ASN A 78 5.02 -3.48 -14.24
CA ASN A 78 5.31 -4.06 -15.55
C ASN A 78 4.64 -3.22 -16.64
N HIS A 79 5.42 -2.30 -17.20
CA HIS A 79 5.00 -1.45 -18.30
C HIS A 79 4.56 -2.25 -19.53
N ASP A 80 5.20 -3.38 -19.81
CA ASP A 80 4.84 -4.25 -20.94
C ASP A 80 3.45 -4.86 -20.81
N PHE A 81 3.02 -5.20 -19.59
CA PHE A 81 1.66 -5.70 -19.34
C PHE A 81 0.62 -4.59 -19.48
N SER A 82 0.94 -3.40 -18.97
CA SER A 82 0.06 -2.23 -19.15
C SER A 82 -0.03 -1.80 -20.61
N ARG A 83 1.03 -1.99 -21.39
CA ARG A 83 1.06 -1.73 -22.82
C ARG A 83 0.21 -2.80 -23.52
N ALA A 84 0.55 -4.08 -23.38
CA ALA A 84 -0.17 -5.18 -24.02
C ALA A 84 -1.70 -5.18 -23.81
N ALA A 85 -2.20 -4.68 -22.68
CA ALA A 85 -3.64 -4.57 -22.41
C ALA A 85 -4.37 -3.47 -23.23
N LEU A 86 -3.63 -2.53 -23.80
CA LEU A 86 -4.18 -1.37 -24.49
C LEU A 86 -3.80 -1.40 -26.00
N VAL A 87 -2.76 -2.14 -26.41
CA VAL A 87 -2.27 -2.19 -27.81
C VAL A 87 -3.37 -2.75 -28.71
N GLY A 88 -3.64 -2.06 -29.83
CA GLY A 88 -4.53 -2.58 -30.87
C GLY A 88 -6.01 -2.50 -30.51
N VAL A 89 -6.39 -1.70 -29.51
CA VAL A 89 -7.79 -1.37 -29.27
C VAL A 89 -8.26 -0.32 -30.31
N PRO A 90 -9.36 -0.59 -31.04
CA PRO A 90 -9.88 0.36 -32.02
C PRO A 90 -10.41 1.62 -31.33
N LYS A 91 -9.98 2.79 -31.79
CA LYS A 91 -10.46 4.10 -31.33
C LYS A 91 -11.14 4.86 -32.45
N THR A 92 -12.32 5.39 -32.15
CA THR A 92 -13.02 6.31 -33.04
C THR A 92 -12.36 7.68 -32.95
N SER A 93 -11.85 8.16 -34.08
CA SER A 93 -11.27 9.49 -34.24
C SER A 93 -12.13 10.29 -35.21
N TYR A 94 -12.21 11.59 -34.98
CA TYR A 94 -12.97 12.51 -35.83
C TYR A 94 -12.01 13.46 -36.54
N ASP A 95 -12.06 13.47 -37.87
CA ASP A 95 -11.34 14.46 -38.68
C ASP A 95 -12.28 15.65 -38.95
N PRO A 96 -12.06 16.82 -38.32
CA PRO A 96 -12.90 17.99 -38.52
C PRO A 96 -12.78 18.60 -39.92
N ARG A 97 -11.67 18.33 -40.65
CA ARG A 97 -11.47 18.88 -42.00
C ARG A 97 -12.38 18.21 -43.02
N ASN A 98 -12.54 16.91 -42.89
CA ASN A 98 -13.33 16.10 -43.80
C ASN A 98 -14.72 15.75 -43.23
N ASN A 99 -14.98 16.06 -41.95
CA ASN A 99 -16.18 15.70 -41.22
C ASN A 99 -16.47 14.19 -41.24
N ILE A 100 -15.42 13.37 -41.08
CA ILE A 100 -15.49 11.90 -41.12
C ILE A 100 -15.06 11.34 -39.76
N ILE A 101 -15.80 10.33 -39.30
CA ILE A 101 -15.40 9.48 -38.19
C ILE A 101 -14.69 8.25 -38.76
N TYR A 102 -13.46 8.02 -38.34
CA TYR A 102 -12.67 6.87 -38.77
C TYR A 102 -12.16 6.10 -37.55
N ILE A 103 -11.94 4.80 -37.74
CA ILE A 103 -11.44 3.92 -36.69
C ILE A 103 -9.94 3.74 -36.91
N GLN A 104 -9.15 4.15 -35.92
CA GLN A 104 -7.71 3.98 -35.92
C GLN A 104 -7.32 2.97 -34.82
N MET A 105 -6.38 2.07 -35.13
CA MET A 105 -5.76 1.23 -34.11
C MET A 105 -4.78 2.08 -33.30
N ASP A 106 -4.89 2.04 -31.97
CA ASP A 106 -4.04 2.84 -31.10
C ASP A 106 -2.59 2.31 -31.06
N ASN A 107 -1.63 3.22 -31.20
CA ASN A 107 -0.19 2.97 -31.05
C ASN A 107 0.29 3.16 -29.60
N GLU A 108 -0.61 3.49 -28.66
CA GLU A 108 -0.45 3.39 -27.21
C GLU A 108 0.41 4.44 -26.52
N GLU A 109 1.19 5.19 -27.28
CA GLU A 109 2.23 6.05 -26.73
C GLU A 109 1.65 7.10 -25.78
N TRP A 110 0.53 7.73 -26.16
CA TRP A 110 -0.03 8.86 -25.42
C TRP A 110 -1.25 8.54 -24.58
N ALA A 111 -2.10 7.60 -25.01
CA ALA A 111 -3.29 7.22 -24.25
C ALA A 111 -3.07 6.00 -23.32
N GLY A 112 -1.92 5.33 -23.41
CA GLY A 112 -1.54 4.22 -22.53
C GLY A 112 -0.45 4.61 -21.53
N ILE A 113 0.81 4.36 -21.87
CA ILE A 113 1.92 4.52 -20.91
C ILE A 113 2.27 5.98 -20.68
N GLY A 114 2.22 6.82 -21.72
CA GLY A 114 2.51 8.25 -21.65
C GLY A 114 1.50 9.00 -20.79
N SER A 115 0.21 8.69 -20.90
CA SER A 115 -0.82 9.30 -20.04
C SER A 115 -0.62 8.95 -18.57
N LYS A 116 -0.31 7.68 -18.25
CA LYS A 116 -0.02 7.25 -16.87
C LYS A 116 1.22 7.94 -16.30
N MET A 117 2.29 8.05 -17.10
CA MET A 117 3.51 8.74 -16.69
C MET A 117 3.24 10.22 -16.43
N MET A 118 2.54 10.90 -17.36
CA MET A 118 2.18 12.30 -17.21
C MET A 118 1.26 12.51 -16.00
N LEU A 119 0.30 11.61 -15.77
CA LEU A 119 -0.58 11.67 -14.60
C LEU A 119 0.19 11.51 -13.29
N ASN A 120 1.16 10.59 -13.23
CA ASN A 120 2.03 10.43 -12.06
C ASN A 120 2.94 11.65 -11.82
N ILE A 121 3.50 12.24 -12.88
CA ILE A 121 4.27 13.49 -12.79
C ILE A 121 3.38 14.62 -12.29
N SER A 122 2.17 14.72 -12.83
CA SER A 122 1.20 15.73 -12.44
C SER A 122 0.82 15.61 -10.96
N MET A 123 0.44 14.41 -10.51
CA MET A 123 -0.02 14.20 -9.13
C MET A 123 1.09 14.32 -8.09
N ASN A 124 2.30 13.84 -8.40
CA ASN A 124 3.38 13.77 -7.42
C ASN A 124 4.34 14.98 -7.45
N ILE A 125 4.34 15.77 -8.51
CA ILE A 125 5.27 16.90 -8.65
C ILE A 125 4.47 18.19 -8.87
N LEU A 126 3.74 18.27 -9.99
CA LEU A 126 3.08 19.52 -10.39
C LEU A 126 2.03 19.98 -9.37
N PHE A 127 1.27 19.03 -8.80
CA PHE A 127 0.23 19.35 -7.84
C PHE A 127 0.78 19.98 -6.55
N TYR A 128 1.88 19.44 -6.00
CA TYR A 128 2.50 20.02 -4.81
C TYR A 128 3.13 21.38 -5.09
N LEU A 129 3.75 21.56 -6.26
CA LEU A 129 4.26 22.85 -6.68
C LEU A 129 3.12 23.88 -6.82
N HIS A 130 1.97 23.46 -7.36
CA HIS A 130 0.79 24.30 -7.50
C HIS A 130 0.24 24.74 -6.13
N ILE A 131 0.11 23.82 -5.18
CA ILE A 131 -0.33 24.16 -3.81
C ILE A 131 0.67 25.10 -3.13
N SER A 132 1.97 24.82 -3.26
CA SER A 132 3.03 25.65 -2.70
C SER A 132 2.99 27.07 -3.26
N PHE A 133 2.81 27.21 -4.57
CA PHE A 133 2.63 28.50 -5.23
C PHE A 133 1.44 29.27 -4.67
N TRP A 134 0.28 28.63 -4.52
CA TRP A 134 -0.92 29.28 -3.97
C TRP A 134 -0.75 29.70 -2.51
N MET A 135 -0.15 28.86 -1.68
CA MET A 135 0.14 29.20 -0.29
C MET A 135 1.06 30.42 -0.20
N TYR A 136 2.13 30.45 -1.01
CA TYR A 136 3.01 31.61 -1.09
C TYR A 136 2.28 32.86 -1.56
N PHE A 137 1.46 32.75 -2.62
CA PHE A 137 0.73 33.87 -3.18
C PHE A 137 -0.24 34.49 -2.16
N ILE A 138 -1.01 33.65 -1.45
CA ILE A 138 -1.93 34.08 -0.40
C ILE A 138 -1.17 34.76 0.74
N TYR A 139 -0.06 34.16 1.20
CA TYR A 139 0.78 34.73 2.25
C TYR A 139 1.33 36.10 1.85
N TYR A 140 1.89 36.22 0.64
CA TYR A 140 2.41 37.49 0.12
C TYR A 140 1.32 38.56 0.05
N ARG A 141 0.12 38.21 -0.42
CA ARG A 141 -1.04 39.14 -0.44
C ARG A 141 -1.46 39.55 0.97
N MET A 142 -1.37 38.68 1.98
CA MET A 142 -1.64 39.06 3.37
C MET A 142 -0.59 40.03 3.92
N LEU A 143 0.69 39.81 3.58
CA LEU A 143 1.80 40.67 4.00
C LEU A 143 1.70 42.07 3.37
N VAL A 144 1.51 42.16 2.05
CA VAL A 144 1.38 43.45 1.33
C VAL A 144 0.16 44.26 1.82
N ASN A 145 -0.96 43.60 2.10
CA ASN A 145 -2.14 44.26 2.65
C ASN A 145 -2.03 44.52 4.16
N ASN A 146 -0.86 44.27 4.77
CA ASN A 146 -0.57 44.44 6.19
C ASN A 146 -1.59 43.74 7.12
N LYS A 147 -2.22 42.65 6.64
CA LYS A 147 -3.24 41.90 7.40
C LYS A 147 -2.64 41.13 8.59
N LEU A 148 -1.33 40.96 8.62
CA LEU A 148 -0.62 40.33 9.74
C LEU A 148 -0.50 41.27 10.96
N ASN A 149 -0.64 42.59 10.77
CA ASN A 149 -0.51 43.61 11.83
C ASN A 149 -1.84 44.25 12.24
N VAL A 150 -2.98 43.59 12.00
CA VAL A 150 -4.30 44.17 12.31
C VAL A 150 -4.44 44.56 13.78
N PHE A 151 -3.79 43.83 14.69
CA PHE A 151 -3.81 44.09 16.13
C PHE A 151 -2.64 44.95 16.64
N SER A 152 -1.74 45.42 15.77
CA SER A 152 -0.57 46.20 16.22
C SER A 152 -0.96 47.49 16.95
N LYS A 153 -2.11 48.08 16.62
CA LYS A 153 -2.68 49.26 17.30
C LYS A 153 -3.12 49.01 18.74
N TRP A 154 -3.39 47.75 19.11
CA TRP A 154 -3.88 47.38 20.44
C TRP A 154 -2.77 46.81 21.32
N LYS A 155 -1.52 46.80 20.82
CA LYS A 155 -0.37 46.34 21.58
C LYS A 155 0.04 47.45 22.56
N THR A 156 -0.34 47.30 23.83
CA THR A 156 0.23 48.08 24.94
C THR A 156 1.73 47.83 25.00
N SER A 157 2.52 48.90 25.15
CA SER A 157 3.95 48.81 25.44
C SER A 157 4.10 48.38 26.89
N GLU A 158 4.42 47.11 27.13
CA GLU A 158 5.04 46.66 28.38
C GLU A 158 6.52 47.05 28.41
#